data_AF-A0A1Y3BF81-F1
#
_entry.id   AF-A0A1Y3BF81-F1
#
_cell.length_a   1.000
_cell.length_b   1.000
_cell.length_c   1.000
_cell.angle_alpha   90.00
_cell.angle_beta   90.00
_cell.angle_gamma   90.00
#
_symmetry.space_group_name_H-M   'P 1'
#
loop_
_entity.id
_entity.type
_entity.pdbx_description
1 polymer ?
#
loop_
_entity_poly.entity_id
_entity_poly.type
_entity_poly.pdbx_seq_one_letter_code
_entity_poly.pdbx_strand_id
1 'polypeptide(L)' 'MNQTNSSSTCQMNEYQCESGIPKNFQCDGRFDCQDKSDEIGCSKPTIVQIPNRTIITVEGETGM' A
#
# COMPACT_ATOMS: atom_id res chain seq x y z
N MET A 1 -14.35 26.19 0.50
CA MET A 1 -13.88 24.80 0.26
C MET A 1 -15.07 23.99 -0.25
N ASN A 2 -15.46 24.18 -1.53
CA ASN A 2 -16.67 23.57 -2.08
C ASN A 2 -16.31 22.47 -3.07
N GLN A 3 -16.27 21.25 -2.57
CA GLN A 3 -16.12 20.03 -3.36
C GLN A 3 -17.49 19.64 -3.90
N THR A 4 -17.95 20.34 -4.94
CA THR A 4 -19.30 20.17 -5.50
C THR A 4 -19.24 19.66 -6.93
N ASN A 5 -19.01 18.36 -7.11
CA ASN A 5 -19.55 17.61 -8.26
C ASN A 5 -19.64 16.11 -7.95
N SER A 6 -20.85 15.67 -7.62
CA SER A 6 -21.21 14.30 -7.24
C SER A 6 -21.43 13.40 -8.48
N SER A 7 -20.45 13.30 -9.38
CA SER A 7 -20.42 12.27 -10.44
C SER A 7 -19.01 11.97 -11.02
N SER A 8 -17.94 12.33 -10.30
CA SER A 8 -16.56 11.96 -10.66
C SER A 8 -15.88 11.27 -9.46
N THR A 9 -16.61 10.37 -8.81
CA THR A 9 -16.08 9.56 -7.73
C THR A 9 -15.13 8.55 -8.35
N CYS A 10 -13.82 8.72 -8.18
CA CYS A 10 -12.90 7.59 -8.26
C CYS A 10 -13.55 6.43 -7.50
N GLN A 11 -13.61 5.23 -8.10
CA GLN A 11 -14.14 4.05 -7.43
C GLN A 11 -13.44 3.89 -6.09
N MET A 12 -14.06 3.22 -5.12
CA MET A 12 -13.42 2.96 -3.82
C MET A 12 -12.05 2.27 -3.94
N ASN A 13 -11.79 1.60 -5.07
CA ASN A 13 -10.56 0.90 -5.39
C ASN A 13 -9.60 1.68 -6.31
N GLU A 14 -9.86 2.96 -6.55
CA GLU A 14 -9.02 3.85 -7.35
C GLU A 14 -8.35 4.91 -6.46
N TYR A 15 -7.12 5.28 -6.85
CA TYR A 15 -6.38 6.41 -6.34
C TYR A 15 -6.76 7.66 -7.13
N GLN A 16 -6.93 8.76 -6.40
CA GLN A 16 -7.39 10.02 -6.98
C GLN A 16 -6.20 10.82 -7.50
N CYS A 17 -6.04 10.85 -8.82
CA CYS A 17 -5.15 11.76 -9.55
C CYS A 17 -5.88 12.31 -10.79
N GLU A 18 -5.19 13.01 -11.70
CA GLU A 18 -5.82 13.68 -12.84
C GLU A 18 -6.59 12.71 -13.77
N SER A 19 -6.08 11.48 -13.94
CA SER A 19 -6.73 10.44 -14.76
C SER A 19 -7.47 9.37 -13.94
N GLY A 20 -7.18 9.26 -12.64
CA GLY A 20 -7.65 8.16 -11.78
C GLY A 20 -7.00 6.82 -12.16
N ILE A 21 -6.40 6.14 -11.20
CA ILE A 21 -5.74 4.84 -11.43
C ILE A 21 -6.18 3.83 -10.38
N PRO A 22 -6.12 2.51 -10.63
CA PRO A 22 -6.33 1.51 -9.58
C PRO A 22 -5.36 1.69 -8.40
N LYS A 23 -5.83 1.49 -7.17
CA LYS A 23 -5.02 1.65 -5.94
C LYS A 23 -3.76 0.78 -5.91
N ASN A 24 -3.74 -0.33 -6.64
CA ASN A 24 -2.56 -1.20 -6.74
C ASN A 24 -1.40 -0.57 -7.54
N PHE A 25 -1.67 0.49 -8.29
CA PHE A 25 -0.65 1.25 -9.03
C PHE A 25 -0.11 2.43 -8.23
N GLN A 26 -0.72 2.78 -7.08
CA GLN A 26 -0.12 3.75 -6.18
C GLN A 26 1.16 3.13 -5.59
N CYS A 27 2.28 3.85 -5.64
CA CYS A 27 3.56 3.39 -5.08
C CYS A 27 4.09 2.08 -5.70
N ASP A 28 3.77 1.78 -6.96
CA ASP A 28 4.20 0.54 -7.63
C ASP A 28 5.62 0.65 -8.24
N GLY A 29 6.19 1.85 -8.26
CA GLY A 29 7.49 2.14 -8.87
C GLY A 29 7.43 2.60 -10.32
N ARG A 30 6.23 2.82 -10.86
CA ARG A 30 5.98 3.39 -12.20
C ARG A 30 5.07 4.60 -12.08
N PHE A 31 5.26 5.55 -12.98
CA PHE A 31 4.38 6.72 -13.06
C PHE A 31 3.15 6.37 -13.90
N ASP A 32 2.06 6.02 -13.25
CA ASP A 32 0.78 5.70 -13.88
C ASP A 32 -0.13 6.93 -13.98
N CYS A 33 0.00 7.92 -13.08
CA CYS A 33 -0.71 9.20 -13.23
C CYS A 33 0.02 10.16 -14.19
N GLN A 34 -0.75 10.93 -14.98
CA GLN A 34 -0.21 11.97 -15.87
C GLN A 34 0.58 13.04 -15.09
N ASP A 35 0.10 13.38 -13.90
CA ASP A 35 0.72 14.27 -12.93
C ASP A 35 1.78 13.60 -12.02
N LYS A 36 1.95 12.27 -12.13
CA LYS A 36 2.92 11.46 -11.37
C LYS A 36 2.69 11.43 -9.86
N SER A 37 1.54 11.89 -9.37
CA SER A 37 1.23 11.96 -7.94
C SER A 37 1.07 10.61 -7.25
N ASP A 38 0.92 9.54 -8.01
CA ASP A 38 0.90 8.15 -7.53
C ASP A 38 2.24 7.70 -6.94
N GLU A 39 3.34 8.30 -7.39
CA GLU A 39 4.71 7.97 -6.97
C GLU A 39 5.37 9.06 -6.10
N ILE A 40 4.68 10.18 -5.87
CA ILE A 40 5.19 11.29 -5.05
C ILE A 40 4.83 11.06 -3.57
N GLY A 41 5.81 11.17 -2.68
CA GLY A 41 5.59 11.02 -1.24
C GLY A 41 5.45 9.55 -0.79
N CYS A 42 5.83 8.60 -1.64
CA CYS A 42 5.80 7.19 -1.30
C CYS A 42 6.79 6.87 -0.17
N SER A 43 6.27 6.48 1.00
CA SER A 43 7.08 5.95 2.09
C SER A 43 7.20 4.45 1.93
N LYS A 44 8.35 3.98 1.44
CA LYS A 44 8.62 2.54 1.42
C LYS A 44 8.54 2.01 2.85
N PRO A 45 7.83 0.91 3.11
CA PRO A 45 7.85 0.30 4.43
C PRO A 45 9.28 -0.14 4.74
N THR A 46 9.98 0.67 5.52
CA THR A 46 11.25 0.27 6.11
C THR A 46 10.91 -0.79 7.15
N ILE A 47 11.45 -2.00 7.04
CA ILE A 47 11.32 -3.03 8.07
C ILE A 47 12.07 -2.53 9.31
N VAL A 48 11.39 -1.77 10.18
CA VAL A 48 12.00 -1.21 11.41
C VAL A 48 12.29 -2.31 12.42
N GLN A 49 11.59 -3.44 12.33
CA GLN A 49 11.78 -4.58 13.20
C GLN A 49 11.65 -5.87 12.38
N ILE A 50 12.76 -6.60 12.26
CA ILE A 50 12.71 -8.03 11.90
C ILE A 50 11.69 -8.69 12.83
N PRO A 51 10.68 -9.41 12.32
CA PRO A 51 9.84 -10.22 13.19
C PRO A 51 10.79 -11.14 13.94
N ASN A 52 10.83 -11.02 15.27
CA ASN A 52 11.64 -11.89 16.09
C ASN A 52 11.12 -13.31 15.87
N ARG A 53 11.76 -14.03 14.94
CA ARG A 53 11.37 -15.37 14.53
C ARG A 53 11.86 -16.32 15.60
N THR A 54 11.24 -16.27 16.78
CA THR A 54 11.31 -17.40 17.72
C THR A 54 10.23 -18.37 17.30
N ILE A 55 10.47 -19.10 16.20
CA ILE A 55 9.77 -20.35 15.98
C ILE A 55 10.44 -21.35 16.91
N ILE A 56 10.04 -21.33 18.18
CA ILE A 56 10.24 -22.46 19.10
C ILE A 56 9.25 -23.52 18.64
N THR A 57 9.60 -24.26 17.59
CA THR A 57 8.93 -25.53 17.33
C THR A 57 9.32 -26.42 18.50
N VAL A 58 8.42 -26.60 19.47
CA VAL A 58 8.60 -27.58 20.55
C VAL A 58 8.40 -28.98 19.97
N GLU A 59 9.41 -29.46 19.25
CA GLU A 59 9.44 -30.82 18.72
C GLU A 59 10.00 -31.77 19.78
N GLY A 60 9.11 -32.22 20.66
CA GLY A 60 9.15 -33.57 21.22
C GLY A 60 10.34 -33.97 22.08
N GLU A 61 10.32 -33.56 23.35
CA GLU A 61 11.04 -34.26 24.41
C GLU A 61 10.06 -34.83 25.45
N THR A 62 9.32 -35.87 25.04
CA THR A 62 8.93 -36.93 25.98
C THR A 62 10.18 -37.74 26.29
N GLY A 63 10.84 -37.45 27.42
CA GLY A 63 12.06 -38.15 27.83
C GLY A 63 12.22 -38.21 29.35
N MET A 64 11.68 -39.29 29.93
CA MET A 64 11.91 -39.91 31.26
C MET A 64 11.92 -39.04 32.52
#